data_AF-A0A6W0B825-F1
#
_entry.id   AF-A0A6W0B825-F1
#
_cell.length_a   1.000
_cell.length_b   1.000
_cell.length_c   1.000
_cell.angle_alpha   90.00
_cell.angle_beta   90.00
_cell.angle_gamma   90.00
#
_symmetry.space_group_name_H-M   'P 1'
#
loop_
_entity.id
_entity.type
_entity.pdbx_description
1 polymer ?
#
loop_
_entity_poly.entity_id
_entity_poly.type
_entity_poly.pdbx_seq_one_letter_code
_entity_poly.pdbx_strand_id
1 'polypeptide(L)'
;MKLNDKPRQLAVPFASTGDKNNIPDKATQQTKESGNAAYDSGFPPVTMTPISAGGIPPHGKDFNGLMHDITAAIRYVQAGGLYTYNADFAGAIGGYAKDAILAGVSTKAVWLNTIDDNLTDPEGADSAGWVNLLADPLKLFLWQKNNLSDLQNKGTARDNLQVYSQEQTDLKYLAKDQNGSDIPEKPLFVQNIGALPANGTAVAANRLASRGALPALTGTTRGSDSGLIMGEVYSNGYPTEYGNLLHLTGTGEGEILIGWSGTSGAPAPAYIRSLRDTS
;
A
#
# COMPACT_ATOMS: atom_id res chain seq x y z
N MET A 1 35.04 -20.73 27.31
CA MET A 1 34.33 -19.86 28.27
C MET A 1 32.84 -20.01 28.00
N LYS A 2 32.04 -20.44 28.98
CA LYS A 2 30.58 -20.57 28.83
C LYS A 2 29.93 -19.18 28.92
N LEU A 3 28.70 -19.04 28.43
CA LEU A 3 27.96 -17.77 28.47
C LEU A 3 27.81 -17.19 29.90
N ASN A 4 27.87 -18.05 30.92
CA ASN A 4 27.79 -17.65 32.33
C ASN A 4 29.15 -17.38 32.98
N ASP A 5 30.27 -17.64 32.28
CA ASP A 5 31.62 -17.39 32.79
C ASP A 5 32.05 -15.93 32.51
N LYS A 6 31.12 -14.97 32.53
CA LYS A 6 31.40 -13.58 32.14
C LYS A 6 32.37 -12.93 33.16
N PRO A 7 33.47 -12.31 32.71
CA PRO A 7 34.34 -11.53 33.58
C PRO A 7 33.59 -10.41 34.29
N ARG A 8 34.10 -9.96 35.44
CA ARG A 8 33.57 -8.80 36.18
C ARG A 8 33.56 -7.55 35.30
N GLN A 9 32.46 -6.80 35.33
CA GLN A 9 32.38 -5.47 34.71
C GLN A 9 33.09 -4.40 35.57
N LEU A 10 33.77 -3.48 34.91
CA LEU A 10 34.50 -2.38 35.52
C LEU A 10 33.57 -1.17 35.70
N ALA A 11 33.14 -0.91 36.93
CA ALA A 11 32.36 0.28 37.24
C ALA A 11 33.19 1.57 37.24
N VAL A 12 34.49 1.48 37.51
CA VAL A 12 35.42 2.62 37.60
C VAL A 12 36.73 2.25 36.89
N PRO A 13 37.24 3.07 35.96
CA PRO A 13 38.57 2.89 35.39
C PRO A 13 39.65 2.99 36.47
N PHE A 14 40.73 2.26 36.29
CA PHE A 14 41.88 2.30 37.19
C PHE A 14 42.42 3.74 37.30
N ALA A 15 42.87 4.13 38.50
CA ALA A 15 43.38 5.47 38.78
C ALA A 15 42.49 6.63 38.26
N SER A 16 41.15 6.48 38.23
CA SER A 16 40.24 7.52 37.72
C SER A 16 40.43 8.88 38.41
N THR A 17 40.60 8.87 39.73
CA THR A 17 40.91 10.06 40.56
C THR A 17 42.34 10.05 41.11
N GLY A 18 43.13 9.04 40.76
CA GLY A 18 44.52 8.90 41.21
C GLY A 18 45.48 9.67 40.32
N ASP A 19 46.67 9.94 40.88
CA ASP A 19 47.80 10.51 40.14
C ASP A 19 48.16 9.62 38.94
N LYS A 20 48.10 10.19 37.74
CA LYS A 20 48.47 9.53 36.49
C LYS A 20 49.09 10.53 35.52
N ASN A 21 49.99 10.03 34.68
CA ASN A 21 50.51 10.79 33.55
C ASN A 21 49.67 10.50 32.31
N ASN A 22 49.57 11.48 31.40
CA ASN A 22 49.10 11.21 30.04
C ASN A 22 50.21 10.48 29.28
N ILE A 23 49.87 9.37 28.62
CA ILE A 23 50.83 8.60 27.84
C ILE A 23 50.75 9.09 26.38
N PRO A 24 51.77 9.80 25.86
CA PRO A 24 51.73 10.28 24.50
C PRO A 24 51.85 9.13 23.50
N ASP A 25 51.30 9.33 22.29
CA ASP A 25 51.43 8.35 21.21
C ASP A 25 52.88 8.16 20.76
N LYS A 26 53.66 9.25 20.79
CA LYS A 26 55.04 9.31 20.31
C LYS A 26 56.00 9.78 21.39
N ALA A 27 57.11 9.07 21.55
CA ALA A 27 58.19 9.47 22.45
C ALA A 27 58.97 10.68 21.91
N THR A 28 59.23 11.64 22.80
CA THR A 28 60.19 12.74 22.58
C THR A 28 61.53 12.43 23.26
N GLN A 29 62.58 13.19 22.92
CA GLN A 29 63.86 13.10 23.63
C GLN A 29 63.68 13.28 25.14
N GLN A 30 62.90 14.27 25.55
CA GLN A 30 62.61 14.53 26.96
C GLN A 30 61.94 13.33 27.64
N THR A 31 60.94 12.71 27.02
CA THR A 31 60.27 11.54 27.62
C THR A 31 61.23 10.36 27.79
N LYS A 32 62.13 10.15 26.82
CA LYS A 32 63.13 9.07 26.88
C LYS A 32 64.14 9.29 28.00
N GLU A 33 64.65 10.51 28.15
CA GLU A 33 65.63 10.87 29.18
C GLU A 33 65.02 10.93 30.58
N SER A 34 63.74 11.32 30.69
CA SER A 34 63.03 11.42 31.97
C SER A 34 62.43 10.09 32.44
N GLY A 35 62.54 9.02 31.65
CA GLY A 35 61.99 7.70 31.98
C GLY A 35 60.49 7.54 31.72
N ASN A 36 59.85 8.47 30.99
CA ASN A 36 58.42 8.43 30.71
C ASN A 36 58.07 7.48 29.57
N ALA A 37 56.98 6.72 29.73
CA ALA A 37 56.44 5.85 28.69
C ALA A 37 55.74 6.63 27.57
N ALA A 38 55.73 6.05 26.37
CA ALA A 38 54.92 6.48 25.22
C ALA A 38 54.38 5.22 24.49
N TYR A 39 53.29 5.33 23.72
CA TYR A 39 52.70 4.17 23.06
C TYR A 39 53.59 3.57 21.95
N ASP A 40 54.33 4.38 21.20
CA ASP A 40 55.20 3.89 20.13
C ASP A 40 56.46 3.15 20.62
N SER A 41 57.04 3.57 21.75
CA SER A 41 58.31 3.04 22.26
C SER A 41 58.18 2.23 23.54
N GLY A 42 57.02 2.24 24.20
CA GLY A 42 56.85 1.71 25.55
C GLY A 42 57.69 2.48 26.58
N PHE A 43 58.11 1.79 27.65
CA PHE A 43 59.04 2.34 28.64
C PHE A 43 60.45 2.47 28.05
N PRO A 44 61.12 3.64 28.20
CA PRO A 44 62.42 3.86 27.58
C PRO A 44 63.53 3.04 28.27
N PRO A 45 64.65 2.71 27.58
CA PRO A 45 65.72 1.85 28.11
C PRO A 45 66.37 2.34 29.42
N VAL A 46 66.35 3.65 29.70
CA VAL A 46 66.81 4.21 30.98
C VAL A 46 66.08 3.60 32.17
N THR A 47 64.85 3.11 31.96
CA THR A 47 64.04 2.42 32.99
C THR A 47 64.36 0.95 33.19
N MET A 48 65.15 0.38 32.29
CA MET A 48 65.63 -1.01 32.35
C MET A 48 67.12 -1.07 32.70
N THR A 49 67.75 0.08 32.95
CA THR A 49 69.14 0.20 33.36
C THR A 49 69.21 0.14 34.90
N PRO A 50 70.16 -0.59 35.50
CA PRO A 50 70.34 -0.57 36.95
C PRO A 50 70.54 0.85 37.48
N ILE A 51 70.00 1.14 38.67
CA ILE A 51 70.14 2.46 39.31
C ILE A 51 71.63 2.81 39.51
N SER A 52 72.45 1.82 39.84
CA SER A 52 73.91 1.98 39.97
C SER A 52 74.63 2.39 38.68
N ALA A 53 73.97 2.22 37.52
CA ALA A 53 74.46 2.60 36.21
C ALA A 53 73.72 3.85 35.65
N GLY A 54 73.00 4.59 36.50
CA GLY A 54 72.29 5.81 36.12
C GLY A 54 70.87 5.59 35.59
N GLY A 55 70.29 4.41 35.77
CA GLY A 55 68.91 4.15 35.38
C GLY A 55 67.87 4.82 36.28
N ILE A 56 66.66 5.03 35.75
CA ILE A 56 65.53 5.68 36.41
C ILE A 56 64.37 4.68 36.46
N PRO A 57 63.86 4.25 37.62
CA PRO A 57 62.75 3.30 37.68
C PRO A 57 61.53 3.77 36.87
N PRO A 58 60.74 2.86 36.27
CA PRO A 58 59.52 3.24 35.57
C PRO A 58 58.56 4.00 36.50
N HIS A 59 57.92 5.06 35.99
CA HIS A 59 57.06 5.91 36.82
C HIS A 59 55.74 5.20 37.18
N GLY A 60 55.40 5.17 38.48
CA GLY A 60 54.09 4.69 38.93
C GLY A 60 52.90 5.42 38.28
N LYS A 61 53.07 6.71 37.98
CA LYS A 61 52.08 7.52 37.27
C LYS A 61 51.88 7.08 35.81
N ASP A 62 52.90 6.51 35.17
CA ASP A 62 52.79 5.99 33.81
C ASP A 62 52.03 4.65 33.80
N PHE A 63 52.28 3.78 34.78
CA PHE A 63 51.46 2.58 34.98
C PHE A 63 49.99 2.93 35.22
N ASN A 64 49.73 3.93 36.07
CA ASN A 64 48.37 4.40 36.32
C ASN A 64 47.71 4.96 35.05
N GLY A 65 48.44 5.73 34.25
CA GLY A 65 47.96 6.26 32.96
C GLY A 65 47.60 5.15 31.97
N LEU A 66 48.53 4.23 31.71
CA LEU A 66 48.31 3.11 30.79
C LEU A 66 47.13 2.23 31.22
N MET A 67 47.06 1.88 32.51
CA MET A 67 45.95 1.08 33.04
C MET A 67 44.63 1.84 33.02
N HIS A 68 44.66 3.16 33.19
CA HIS A 68 43.47 4.01 33.05
C HIS A 68 42.93 3.94 31.62
N ASP A 69 43.76 4.17 30.60
CA ASP A 69 43.35 4.17 29.20
C ASP A 69 42.71 2.82 28.81
N ILE A 70 43.38 1.72 29.15
CA ILE A 70 42.90 0.36 28.88
C ILE A 70 41.57 0.10 29.60
N THR A 71 41.47 0.39 30.90
CA THR A 71 40.26 0.09 31.66
C THR A 71 39.09 1.02 31.34
N ALA A 72 39.37 2.24 30.88
CA ALA A 72 38.34 3.16 30.36
C ALA A 72 37.73 2.63 29.06
N ALA A 73 38.56 2.19 28.11
CA ALA A 73 38.09 1.56 26.86
C ALA A 73 37.30 0.27 27.13
N ILE A 74 37.81 -0.61 28.01
CA ILE A 74 37.11 -1.83 28.42
C ILE A 74 35.74 -1.51 29.03
N ARG A 75 35.68 -0.52 29.95
CA ARG A 75 34.43 -0.12 30.58
C ARG A 75 33.41 0.36 29.56
N TYR A 76 33.83 1.15 28.57
CA TYR A 76 32.95 1.66 27.52
C TYR A 76 32.25 0.51 26.78
N VAL A 77 33.01 -0.49 26.33
CA VAL A 77 32.46 -1.66 25.63
C VAL A 77 31.61 -2.54 26.57
N GLN A 78 32.04 -2.75 27.81
CA GLN A 78 31.28 -3.52 28.82
C GLN A 78 29.93 -2.88 29.16
N ALA A 79 29.80 -1.56 29.02
CA ALA A 79 28.55 -0.83 29.18
C ALA A 79 27.64 -0.89 27.94
N GLY A 80 28.05 -1.59 26.87
CA GLY A 80 27.34 -1.69 25.61
C GLY A 80 27.68 -0.59 24.60
N GLY A 81 28.74 0.19 24.85
CA GLY A 81 29.21 1.22 23.92
C GLY A 81 29.77 0.63 22.63
N LEU A 82 29.36 1.20 21.50
CA LEU A 82 29.95 1.00 20.18
C LEU A 82 30.57 2.32 19.74
N TYR A 83 31.85 2.30 19.35
CA TYR A 83 32.53 3.49 18.85
C TYR A 83 31.82 4.05 17.62
N THR A 84 31.83 5.37 17.48
CA THR A 84 31.31 6.07 16.30
C THR A 84 32.43 6.32 15.30
N TYR A 85 32.07 6.69 14.07
CA TYR A 85 33.07 7.17 13.11
C TYR A 85 33.87 8.34 13.69
N ASN A 86 35.18 8.30 13.47
CA ASN A 86 36.14 9.30 13.89
C ASN A 86 37.18 9.42 12.78
N ALA A 87 37.20 10.57 12.11
CA ALA A 87 38.03 10.81 10.94
C ALA A 87 39.53 10.82 11.28
N ASP A 88 39.92 11.41 12.42
CA ASP A 88 41.32 11.46 12.84
C ASP A 88 41.85 10.06 13.16
N PHE A 89 41.05 9.25 13.85
CA PHE A 89 41.39 7.85 14.14
C PHE A 89 41.46 7.03 12.86
N ALA A 90 40.46 7.14 11.97
CA ALA A 90 40.47 6.45 10.68
C ALA A 90 41.74 6.79 9.89
N GLY A 91 42.09 8.07 9.78
CA GLY A 91 43.33 8.51 9.14
C GLY A 91 44.59 7.92 9.80
N ALA A 92 44.63 7.86 11.13
CA ALA A 92 45.77 7.33 11.87
C ALA A 92 45.99 5.82 11.70
N ILE A 93 44.91 5.04 11.53
CA ILE A 93 44.98 3.58 11.36
C ILE A 93 44.94 3.10 9.91
N GLY A 94 44.84 4.01 8.93
CA GLY A 94 44.71 3.67 7.51
C GLY A 94 43.29 3.34 7.06
N GLY A 95 42.28 3.70 7.85
CA GLY A 95 40.87 3.42 7.62
C GLY A 95 40.33 2.28 8.48
N TYR A 96 39.01 2.21 8.62
CA TYR A 96 38.38 1.08 9.29
C TYR A 96 38.48 -0.17 8.42
N ALA A 97 38.85 -1.30 9.02
CA ALA A 97 38.91 -2.59 8.35
C ALA A 97 37.50 -3.10 7.97
N LYS A 98 37.43 -4.01 6.99
CA LYS A 98 36.18 -4.70 6.66
C LYS A 98 35.61 -5.40 7.90
N ASP A 99 34.29 -5.43 7.98
CA ASP A 99 33.51 -5.98 9.09
C ASP A 99 33.60 -5.19 10.41
N ALA A 100 34.25 -4.01 10.41
CA ALA A 100 34.16 -3.08 11.53
C ALA A 100 32.71 -2.66 11.78
N ILE A 101 32.31 -2.58 13.06
CA ILE A 101 30.97 -2.16 13.47
C ILE A 101 31.06 -0.85 14.24
N LEU A 102 30.34 0.17 13.77
CA LEU A 102 30.28 1.48 14.40
C LEU A 102 28.82 1.88 14.73
N ALA A 103 28.64 2.66 15.78
CA ALA A 103 27.36 3.34 16.03
C ALA A 103 27.23 4.58 15.14
N GLY A 104 25.98 4.90 14.75
CA GLY A 104 25.63 6.20 14.19
C GLY A 104 25.78 7.33 15.21
N VAL A 105 26.18 8.51 14.76
CA VAL A 105 26.34 9.71 15.60
C VAL A 105 25.03 10.50 15.63
N SER A 106 24.48 10.75 14.44
CA SER A 106 23.30 11.56 14.18
C SER A 106 22.03 10.72 14.00
N THR A 107 22.18 9.44 13.61
CA THR A 107 21.07 8.53 13.36
C THR A 107 21.05 7.37 14.36
N LYS A 108 19.92 6.68 14.46
CA LYS A 108 19.80 5.42 15.19
C LYS A 108 20.27 4.25 14.31
N ALA A 109 21.50 4.32 13.83
CA ALA A 109 22.10 3.30 12.97
C ALA A 109 23.17 2.49 13.70
N VAL A 110 23.35 1.25 13.23
CA VAL A 110 24.55 0.46 13.48
C VAL A 110 25.13 0.14 12.12
N TRP A 111 26.33 0.64 11.87
CA TRP A 111 26.99 0.56 10.58
C TRP A 111 27.96 -0.62 10.56
N LEU A 112 27.82 -1.49 9.55
CA LEU A 112 28.78 -2.54 9.23
C LEU A 112 29.62 -2.09 8.03
N ASN A 113 30.93 -2.04 8.21
CA ASN A 113 31.86 -1.77 7.13
C ASN A 113 31.99 -3.00 6.21
N THR A 114 32.03 -2.77 4.91
CA THR A 114 32.06 -3.83 3.88
C THR A 114 33.35 -3.88 3.07
N ILE A 115 34.24 -2.90 3.27
CA ILE A 115 35.53 -2.78 2.58
C ILE A 115 36.65 -2.52 3.58
N ASP A 116 37.88 -2.91 3.25
CA ASP A 116 39.06 -2.56 4.04
C ASP A 116 39.46 -1.09 3.81
N ASP A 117 40.27 -0.55 4.73
CA ASP A 117 40.84 0.80 4.66
C ASP A 117 39.78 1.91 4.46
N ASN A 118 38.59 1.74 5.06
CA ASN A 118 37.48 2.66 4.83
C ASN A 118 37.66 3.99 5.60
N LEU A 119 37.86 5.07 4.85
CA LEU A 119 37.97 6.45 5.33
C LEU A 119 36.68 7.27 5.14
N THR A 120 35.61 6.65 4.63
CA THR A 120 34.35 7.33 4.39
C THR A 120 33.54 7.39 5.68
N ASP A 121 33.00 8.58 6.01
CA ASP A 121 32.04 8.73 7.09
C ASP A 121 30.70 8.08 6.69
N PRO A 122 30.20 7.04 7.40
CA PRO A 122 28.93 6.39 7.07
C PRO A 122 27.72 7.33 7.09
N GLU A 123 27.80 8.45 7.83
CA GLU A 123 26.73 9.46 7.93
C GLU A 123 27.09 10.76 7.19
N GLY A 124 28.10 10.73 6.33
CA GLY A 124 28.53 11.85 5.50
C GLY A 124 27.67 12.07 4.24
N ALA A 125 28.29 12.56 3.17
CA ALA A 125 27.61 12.83 1.90
C ALA A 125 27.11 11.55 1.21
N ASP A 126 27.85 10.45 1.37
CA ASP A 126 27.42 9.10 1.01
C ASP A 126 27.86 8.10 2.10
N SER A 127 27.26 6.92 2.08
CA SER A 127 27.61 5.82 3.00
C SER A 127 28.44 4.75 2.28
N ALA A 128 29.34 5.15 1.37
CA ALA A 128 30.10 4.20 0.56
C ALA A 128 30.88 3.22 1.45
N GLY A 129 30.74 1.92 1.14
CA GLY A 129 31.36 0.86 1.93
C GLY A 129 30.64 0.53 3.24
N TRP A 130 29.48 1.13 3.55
CA TRP A 130 28.75 0.89 4.80
C TRP A 130 27.34 0.33 4.58
N VAL A 131 26.91 -0.56 5.49
CA VAL A 131 25.54 -1.09 5.56
C VAL A 131 24.96 -0.77 6.93
N ASN A 132 23.76 -0.17 6.96
CA ASN A 132 23.03 0.03 8.21
C ASN A 132 22.31 -1.28 8.60
N LEU A 133 22.81 -1.96 9.63
CA LEU A 133 22.25 -3.22 10.15
C LEU A 133 20.86 -3.07 10.78
N LEU A 134 20.48 -1.84 11.17
CA LEU A 134 19.15 -1.55 11.73
C LEU A 134 18.17 -1.03 10.68
N ALA A 135 18.65 -0.67 9.49
CA ALA A 135 17.75 -0.47 8.37
C ALA A 135 17.17 -1.84 7.98
N ASP A 136 15.87 -1.91 7.66
CA ASP A 136 15.27 -3.12 7.11
C ASP A 136 15.83 -3.32 5.68
N PRO A 137 16.86 -4.17 5.47
CA PRO A 137 17.61 -4.19 4.22
C PRO A 137 16.79 -4.85 3.11
N LEU A 138 15.76 -5.60 3.47
CA LEU A 138 14.97 -6.43 2.57
C LEU A 138 13.51 -5.98 2.47
N LYS A 139 13.10 -4.94 3.21
CA LYS A 139 11.67 -4.64 3.46
C LYS A 139 10.94 -5.90 3.93
N LEU A 140 11.63 -6.74 4.70
CA LEU A 140 11.13 -8.05 5.11
C LEU A 140 9.91 -7.89 6.03
N PHE A 141 9.84 -6.75 6.70
CA PHE A 141 8.77 -6.42 7.63
C PHE A 141 7.95 -5.25 7.09
N LEU A 142 6.63 -5.36 7.23
CA LEU A 142 5.71 -4.25 7.03
C LEU A 142 5.76 -3.35 8.26
N TRP A 143 5.84 -2.04 8.04
CA TRP A 143 5.87 -1.07 9.14
C TRP A 143 4.45 -0.59 9.43
N GLN A 144 4.00 -0.75 10.68
CA GLN A 144 2.65 -0.34 11.08
C GLN A 144 2.34 1.12 10.74
N LYS A 145 3.32 2.02 10.90
CA LYS A 145 3.19 3.45 10.59
C LYS A 145 2.89 3.74 9.11
N ASN A 146 3.30 2.83 8.22
CA ASN A 146 3.15 2.99 6.78
C ASN A 146 1.79 2.51 6.28
N ASN A 147 0.98 1.88 7.14
CA ASN A 147 -0.35 1.36 6.81
C ASN A 147 -0.38 0.59 5.47
N LEU A 148 0.54 -0.36 5.29
CA LEU A 148 0.70 -1.21 4.11
C LEU A 148 1.14 -0.49 2.82
N SER A 149 1.45 0.80 2.86
CA SER A 149 1.99 1.51 1.68
C SER A 149 3.34 0.96 1.22
N ASP A 150 4.08 0.32 2.13
CA ASP A 150 5.38 -0.35 1.93
C ASP A 150 5.28 -1.79 1.41
N LEU A 151 4.07 -2.36 1.32
CA LEU A 151 3.85 -3.66 0.70
C LEU A 151 4.21 -3.62 -0.79
N GLN A 152 5.29 -4.30 -1.19
CA GLN A 152 5.78 -4.30 -2.57
C GLN A 152 4.88 -5.15 -3.49
N ASN A 153 4.54 -6.37 -3.07
CA ASN A 153 3.79 -7.33 -3.88
C ASN A 153 2.28 -7.27 -3.61
N LYS A 154 1.67 -6.10 -3.78
CA LYS A 154 0.25 -5.87 -3.44
C LYS A 154 -0.70 -6.83 -4.17
N GLY A 155 -0.41 -7.18 -5.42
CA GLY A 155 -1.18 -8.15 -6.21
C GLY A 155 -1.19 -9.55 -5.58
N THR A 156 -0.01 -10.15 -5.45
CA THR A 156 0.16 -11.47 -4.83
C THR A 156 -0.38 -11.52 -3.40
N ALA A 157 -0.22 -10.45 -2.62
CA ALA A 157 -0.77 -10.37 -1.28
C ALA A 157 -2.30 -10.42 -1.28
N ARG A 158 -2.97 -9.71 -2.22
CA ARG A 158 -4.42 -9.80 -2.39
C ARG A 158 -4.85 -11.20 -2.82
N ASP A 159 -4.12 -11.82 -3.75
CA ASP A 159 -4.41 -13.18 -4.22
C ASP A 159 -4.31 -14.20 -3.08
N ASN A 160 -3.25 -14.14 -2.27
CA ASN A 160 -3.05 -15.02 -1.12
C ASN A 160 -4.12 -14.82 -0.03
N LEU A 161 -4.59 -13.59 0.14
CA LEU A 161 -5.68 -13.24 1.07
C LEU A 161 -7.07 -13.49 0.47
N GLN A 162 -7.14 -13.87 -0.81
CA GLN A 162 -8.40 -14.09 -1.54
C GLN A 162 -9.32 -12.85 -1.55
N VAL A 163 -8.74 -11.65 -1.64
CA VAL A 163 -9.48 -10.37 -1.74
C VAL A 163 -9.33 -9.75 -3.13
N TYR A 164 -10.38 -9.09 -3.62
CA TYR A 164 -10.36 -8.41 -4.93
C TYR A 164 -9.87 -6.96 -4.80
N SER A 165 -9.25 -6.43 -5.86
CA SER A 165 -9.00 -4.98 -5.97
C SER A 165 -10.29 -4.22 -6.30
N GLN A 166 -10.26 -2.89 -6.11
CA GLN A 166 -11.34 -2.02 -6.54
C GLN A 166 -11.58 -2.15 -8.06
N GLU A 167 -10.53 -2.03 -8.87
CA GLU A 167 -10.60 -2.19 -10.33
C GLU A 167 -11.20 -3.55 -10.77
N GLN A 168 -10.81 -4.66 -10.13
CA GLN A 168 -11.38 -5.98 -10.41
C GLN A 168 -12.86 -6.08 -10.02
N THR A 169 -13.26 -5.35 -8.99
CA THR A 169 -14.65 -5.30 -8.52
C THR A 169 -15.49 -4.45 -9.46
N ASP A 170 -14.97 -3.29 -9.88
CA ASP A 170 -15.64 -2.35 -10.78
C ASP A 170 -15.95 -2.98 -12.14
N LEU A 171 -15.13 -3.91 -12.62
CA LEU A 171 -15.39 -4.67 -13.85
C LEU A 171 -16.49 -5.75 -13.71
N LYS A 172 -16.81 -6.18 -12.48
CA LYS A 172 -17.76 -7.27 -12.22
C LYS A 172 -19.17 -6.80 -11.88
N TYR A 173 -19.33 -5.56 -11.44
CA TYR A 173 -20.59 -5.04 -10.91
C TYR A 173 -21.01 -3.76 -11.64
N LEU A 174 -22.33 -3.55 -11.72
CA LEU A 174 -22.88 -2.32 -12.28
C LEU A 174 -22.73 -1.16 -11.28
N ALA A 175 -22.11 -0.08 -11.73
CA ALA A 175 -21.89 1.14 -10.99
C ALA A 175 -23.15 2.02 -11.01
N LYS A 176 -23.60 2.45 -9.82
CA LYS A 176 -24.87 3.19 -9.67
C LYS A 176 -24.84 4.55 -10.35
N ASP A 177 -23.71 5.26 -10.26
CA ASP A 177 -23.46 6.56 -10.87
C ASP A 177 -23.36 6.50 -12.40
N GLN A 178 -23.05 5.32 -12.96
CA GLN A 178 -23.03 5.09 -14.40
C GLN A 178 -24.42 4.84 -15.00
N ASN A 179 -25.45 4.64 -14.16
CA ASN A 179 -26.84 4.47 -14.58
C ASN A 179 -27.02 3.43 -15.72
N GLY A 180 -26.26 2.33 -15.68
CA GLY A 180 -26.33 1.25 -16.68
C GLY A 180 -25.56 1.52 -17.99
N SER A 181 -24.80 2.61 -18.08
CA SER A 181 -23.94 2.88 -19.25
C SER A 181 -22.81 1.84 -19.38
N ASP A 182 -22.41 1.23 -18.27
CA ASP A 182 -21.44 0.15 -18.10
C ASP A 182 -21.95 -1.26 -18.41
N ILE A 183 -23.24 -1.44 -18.74
CA ILE A 183 -23.74 -2.74 -19.21
C ILE A 183 -23.01 -3.10 -20.53
N PRO A 184 -22.22 -4.20 -20.59
CA PRO A 184 -21.44 -4.54 -21.79
C PRO A 184 -22.32 -4.90 -22.97
N GLU A 185 -23.35 -5.73 -22.74
CA GLU A 185 -24.28 -6.22 -23.75
C GLU A 185 -25.71 -5.75 -23.44
N LYS A 186 -25.97 -4.47 -23.71
CA LYS A 186 -27.29 -3.85 -23.45
C LYS A 186 -28.46 -4.61 -24.11
N PRO A 187 -28.37 -5.08 -25.37
CA PRO A 187 -29.43 -5.87 -25.98
C PRO A 187 -29.74 -7.17 -25.20
N LEU A 188 -28.69 -7.90 -24.79
CA LEU A 188 -28.83 -9.13 -24.00
C LEU A 188 -29.40 -8.84 -22.61
N PHE A 189 -28.97 -7.73 -21.97
CA PHE A 189 -29.53 -7.31 -20.69
C PHE A 189 -31.04 -7.04 -20.79
N VAL A 190 -31.48 -6.29 -21.80
CA VAL A 190 -32.89 -6.00 -22.10
C VAL A 190 -33.68 -7.29 -22.32
N GLN A 191 -33.13 -8.25 -23.07
CA GLN A 191 -33.71 -9.58 -23.27
C GLN A 191 -33.87 -10.34 -21.95
N ASN A 192 -32.83 -10.38 -21.12
CA ASN A 192 -32.83 -11.12 -19.84
C ASN A 192 -33.84 -10.57 -18.83
N ILE A 193 -34.10 -9.26 -18.84
CA ILE A 193 -35.10 -8.62 -17.97
C ILE A 193 -36.51 -8.60 -18.58
N GLY A 194 -36.68 -9.08 -19.81
CA GLY A 194 -37.98 -9.08 -20.51
C GLY A 194 -38.48 -7.70 -20.94
N ALA A 195 -37.60 -6.71 -21.05
CA ALA A 195 -37.96 -5.37 -21.53
C ALA A 195 -37.96 -5.33 -23.07
N LEU A 196 -38.78 -4.43 -23.64
CA LEU A 196 -38.81 -4.19 -25.09
C LEU A 196 -37.85 -3.03 -25.45
N PRO A 197 -37.07 -3.13 -26.55
CA PRO A 197 -36.28 -2.00 -27.03
C PRO A 197 -37.20 -0.87 -27.50
N ALA A 198 -36.82 0.38 -27.23
CA ALA A 198 -37.64 1.58 -27.49
C ALA A 198 -38.07 1.77 -28.96
N ASN A 199 -37.35 1.14 -29.91
CA ASN A 199 -37.62 1.19 -31.35
C ASN A 199 -37.99 -0.18 -31.94
N GLY A 200 -38.30 -1.18 -31.09
CA GLY A 200 -38.61 -2.52 -31.55
C GLY A 200 -39.95 -2.56 -32.28
N THR A 201 -39.94 -3.04 -33.53
CA THR A 201 -41.11 -3.70 -34.13
C THR A 201 -41.64 -4.70 -33.11
N ALA A 202 -42.96 -4.77 -32.90
CA ALA A 202 -43.57 -5.72 -31.96
C ALA A 202 -43.29 -7.16 -32.39
N VAL A 203 -42.09 -7.67 -32.12
CA VAL A 203 -41.73 -9.07 -32.33
C VAL A 203 -42.32 -9.82 -31.15
N ALA A 204 -43.48 -10.44 -31.41
CA ALA A 204 -44.12 -11.44 -30.57
C ALA A 204 -44.76 -10.94 -29.26
N ALA A 205 -45.72 -10.02 -29.35
CA ALA A 205 -46.90 -10.21 -28.50
C ALA A 205 -47.66 -11.43 -29.07
N ASN A 206 -47.28 -12.65 -28.67
CA ASN A 206 -48.06 -13.85 -29.02
C ASN A 206 -49.51 -13.78 -28.49
N ARG A 207 -49.78 -12.82 -27.59
CA ARG A 207 -51.09 -12.50 -27.02
C ARG A 207 -51.18 -10.99 -26.83
N LEU A 208 -52.20 -10.35 -27.40
CA LEU A 208 -52.62 -9.01 -27.00
C LEU A 208 -53.61 -9.17 -25.84
N ALA A 209 -53.30 -8.62 -24.67
CA ALA A 209 -54.21 -8.65 -23.53
C ALA A 209 -55.35 -7.65 -23.77
N SER A 210 -56.59 -8.06 -23.47
CA SER A 210 -57.73 -7.14 -23.48
C SER A 210 -57.55 -6.05 -22.43
N ARG A 211 -57.85 -4.81 -22.79
CA ARG A 211 -57.95 -3.66 -21.89
C ARG A 211 -59.31 -3.59 -21.16
N GLY A 212 -60.16 -4.60 -21.33
CA GLY A 212 -61.53 -4.61 -20.82
C GLY A 212 -62.45 -3.75 -21.67
N ALA A 213 -63.62 -3.41 -21.12
CA ALA A 213 -64.64 -2.64 -21.81
C ALA A 213 -64.18 -1.20 -22.10
N LEU A 214 -64.06 -0.84 -23.38
CA LEU A 214 -63.67 0.51 -23.82
C LEU A 214 -64.90 1.32 -24.25
N PRO A 215 -65.09 2.58 -23.82
CA PRO A 215 -66.23 3.37 -24.27
C PRO A 215 -66.12 3.72 -25.75
N ALA A 216 -67.26 3.73 -26.45
CA ALA A 216 -67.29 4.08 -27.87
C ALA A 216 -66.83 5.51 -28.12
N LEU A 217 -65.88 5.66 -29.03
CA LEU A 217 -65.36 6.95 -29.42
C LEU A 217 -66.28 7.59 -30.47
N THR A 218 -66.64 8.85 -30.22
CA THR A 218 -67.57 9.61 -31.05
C THR A 218 -66.96 10.91 -31.53
N GLY A 219 -67.40 11.36 -32.71
CA GLY A 219 -66.90 12.59 -33.34
C GLY A 219 -65.38 12.58 -33.49
N THR A 220 -64.74 13.65 -33.04
CA THR A 220 -63.29 13.88 -33.08
C THR A 220 -62.53 13.36 -31.86
N THR A 221 -63.22 12.67 -30.94
CA THR A 221 -62.59 12.11 -29.74
C THR A 221 -61.62 11.00 -30.12
N ARG A 222 -60.43 11.07 -29.52
CA ARG A 222 -59.36 10.08 -29.69
C ARG A 222 -59.20 9.23 -28.44
N GLY A 223 -58.76 7.99 -28.63
CA GLY A 223 -58.35 7.11 -27.54
C GLY A 223 -57.11 7.66 -26.83
N SER A 224 -57.02 7.43 -25.51
CA SER A 224 -55.84 7.81 -24.72
C SER A 224 -54.67 6.84 -24.87
N ASP A 225 -54.92 5.65 -25.40
CA ASP A 225 -53.94 4.60 -25.58
C ASP A 225 -53.22 4.74 -26.93
N SER A 226 -51.90 4.49 -26.93
CA SER A 226 -51.06 4.54 -28.13
C SER A 226 -50.78 3.15 -28.68
N GLY A 227 -50.71 3.01 -30.02
CA GLY A 227 -50.37 1.76 -30.69
C GLY A 227 -51.58 0.85 -30.97
N LEU A 228 -51.34 -0.47 -30.98
CA LEU A 228 -52.34 -1.51 -31.22
C LEU A 228 -52.84 -2.09 -29.89
N ILE A 229 -54.13 -1.96 -29.60
CA ILE A 229 -54.74 -2.52 -28.38
C ILE A 229 -55.95 -3.38 -28.70
N MET A 230 -56.22 -4.36 -27.83
CA MET A 230 -57.48 -5.10 -27.80
C MET A 230 -58.39 -4.55 -26.69
N GLY A 231 -59.67 -4.43 -26.96
CA GLY A 231 -60.69 -4.09 -25.97
C GLY A 231 -61.97 -4.90 -26.17
N GLU A 232 -62.88 -4.72 -25.23
CA GLU A 232 -64.20 -5.37 -25.23
C GLU A 232 -65.29 -4.34 -25.50
N VAL A 233 -66.29 -4.76 -26.26
CA VAL A 233 -67.56 -4.07 -26.39
C VAL A 233 -68.54 -4.76 -25.47
N TYR A 234 -69.08 -4.01 -24.50
CA TYR A 234 -70.00 -4.51 -23.48
C TYR A 234 -70.91 -3.37 -23.02
N SER A 235 -72.02 -3.19 -23.73
CA SER A 235 -73.05 -2.17 -23.50
C SER A 235 -72.48 -0.75 -23.31
N ASN A 236 -71.44 -0.41 -24.07
CA ASN A 236 -70.58 0.75 -23.87
C ASN A 236 -70.62 1.77 -25.03
N GLY A 237 -71.76 1.82 -25.74
CA GLY A 237 -72.06 2.86 -26.73
C GLY A 237 -71.66 2.54 -28.17
N TYR A 238 -71.09 1.37 -28.44
CA TYR A 238 -70.82 0.92 -29.81
C TYR A 238 -72.13 0.48 -30.51
N PRO A 239 -72.14 0.36 -31.85
CA PRO A 239 -73.31 -0.08 -32.61
C PRO A 239 -73.83 -1.49 -32.25
N THR A 240 -73.03 -2.29 -31.55
CA THR A 240 -73.42 -3.61 -31.00
C THR A 240 -73.30 -3.61 -29.50
N GLU A 241 -74.17 -4.37 -28.84
CA GLU A 241 -74.14 -4.49 -27.38
C GLU A 241 -72.90 -5.24 -26.88
N TYR A 242 -72.45 -6.28 -27.61
CA TYR A 242 -71.30 -7.10 -27.23
C TYR A 242 -70.34 -7.33 -28.40
N GLY A 243 -69.04 -7.42 -28.13
CA GLY A 243 -68.04 -7.63 -29.19
C GLY A 243 -66.59 -7.55 -28.74
N ASN A 244 -65.69 -7.77 -29.69
CA ASN A 244 -64.26 -7.52 -29.54
C ASN A 244 -63.85 -6.32 -30.39
N LEU A 245 -62.98 -5.49 -29.85
CA LEU A 245 -62.47 -4.28 -30.49
C LEU A 245 -60.95 -4.39 -30.72
N LEU A 246 -60.52 -4.07 -31.92
CA LEU A 246 -59.12 -3.77 -32.22
C LEU A 246 -59.00 -2.27 -32.48
N HIS A 247 -58.25 -1.56 -31.65
CA HIS A 247 -58.07 -0.12 -31.75
C HIS A 247 -56.60 0.19 -32.11
N LEU A 248 -56.40 1.06 -33.09
CA LEU A 248 -55.10 1.46 -33.63
C LEU A 248 -54.92 2.97 -33.57
N THR A 249 -53.88 3.41 -32.85
CA THR A 249 -53.56 4.83 -32.68
C THR A 249 -52.23 5.18 -33.34
N GLY A 250 -52.22 6.22 -34.18
CA GLY A 250 -51.04 6.82 -34.80
C GLY A 250 -51.26 8.30 -35.10
N THR A 251 -50.85 8.79 -36.28
CA THR A 251 -51.22 10.15 -36.73
C THR A 251 -52.73 10.30 -36.89
N GLY A 252 -53.43 9.26 -37.38
CA GLY A 252 -54.88 9.09 -37.30
C GLY A 252 -55.28 8.04 -36.25
N GLU A 253 -56.55 7.65 -36.26
CA GLU A 253 -57.07 6.59 -35.40
C GLU A 253 -58.04 5.68 -36.14
N GLY A 254 -58.04 4.39 -35.83
CA GLY A 254 -58.94 3.41 -36.44
C GLY A 254 -59.38 2.33 -35.47
N GLU A 255 -60.62 1.88 -35.64
CA GLU A 255 -61.19 0.79 -34.85
C GLU A 255 -61.81 -0.26 -35.77
N ILE A 256 -61.57 -1.54 -35.46
CA ILE A 256 -62.26 -2.69 -36.03
C ILE A 256 -63.05 -3.35 -34.91
N LEU A 257 -64.37 -3.28 -34.99
CA LEU A 257 -65.28 -3.95 -34.08
C LEU A 257 -65.83 -5.21 -34.75
N ILE A 258 -65.72 -6.34 -34.07
CA ILE A 258 -66.44 -7.57 -34.41
C ILE A 258 -67.44 -7.84 -33.29
N GLY A 259 -68.73 -7.63 -33.59
CA GLY A 259 -69.80 -7.93 -32.65
C GLY A 259 -69.88 -9.43 -32.33
N TRP A 260 -70.39 -9.79 -31.17
CA TRP A 260 -70.74 -11.19 -30.90
C TRP A 260 -72.11 -11.47 -31.53
N SER A 261 -72.24 -12.62 -32.20
CA SER A 261 -73.54 -13.04 -32.72
C SER A 261 -74.46 -13.45 -31.58
N GLY A 262 -75.76 -13.17 -31.71
CA GLY A 262 -76.76 -13.51 -30.69
C GLY A 262 -76.93 -15.02 -30.46
N THR A 263 -76.41 -15.84 -31.38
CA THR A 263 -76.38 -17.30 -31.28
C THR A 263 -75.01 -17.82 -31.68
N SER A 264 -74.45 -18.76 -30.92
CA SER A 264 -73.12 -19.34 -31.16
C SER A 264 -72.95 -19.81 -32.62
N GLY A 265 -71.93 -19.29 -33.30
CA GLY A 265 -71.56 -19.67 -34.67
C GLY A 265 -72.35 -18.99 -35.79
N ALA A 266 -73.33 -18.14 -35.49
CA ALA A 266 -74.03 -17.34 -36.49
C ALA A 266 -73.16 -16.15 -36.98
N PRO A 267 -73.45 -15.57 -38.17
CA PRO A 267 -72.76 -14.38 -38.66
C PRO A 267 -72.80 -13.23 -37.66
N ALA A 268 -71.67 -12.55 -37.51
CA ALA A 268 -71.51 -11.39 -36.65
C ALA A 268 -71.43 -10.10 -37.47
N PRO A 269 -71.98 -8.98 -36.97
CA PRO A 269 -71.78 -7.68 -37.60
C PRO A 269 -70.34 -7.18 -37.34
N ALA A 270 -69.75 -6.54 -38.34
CA ALA A 270 -68.43 -5.92 -38.23
C ALA A 270 -68.52 -4.44 -38.62
N TYR A 271 -67.83 -3.58 -37.85
CA TYR A 271 -67.82 -2.14 -38.05
C TYR A 271 -66.38 -1.65 -38.10
N ILE A 272 -66.15 -0.65 -38.96
CA ILE A 272 -64.87 0.03 -39.04
C ILE A 272 -65.12 1.50 -38.74
N ARG A 273 -64.43 2.03 -37.74
CA ARG A 273 -64.32 3.48 -37.50
C ARG A 273 -62.97 3.93 -38.03
N SER A 274 -62.96 5.04 -38.75
CA SER A 274 -61.73 5.72 -39.16
C SER A 274 -61.86 7.19 -38.83
N LEU A 275 -60.90 7.70 -38.07
CA LEU A 275 -60.74 9.11 -37.78
C LEU A 275 -59.46 9.57 -38.50
N ARG A 276 -59.66 10.34 -39.57
CA ARG A 276 -58.56 10.97 -40.30
C ARG A 276 -57.93 12.04 -39.41
N ASP A 277 -56.60 12.17 -39.52
CA ASP A 277 -55.92 13.36 -39.00
C ASP A 277 -56.52 14.62 -39.66
N THR A 278 -56.98 15.55 -38.83
CA THR A 278 -57.50 16.86 -39.27
C THR A 278 -56.53 17.98 -38.93
N SER A 279 -55.31 17.65 -38.49
CA SER A 279 -54.18 18.58 -38.32
C SER A 279 -53.21 18.55 -39.50
#